data_AF-A0AA36IFW8-F1
#
_entry.id   AF-A0AA36IFW8-F1
#
_cell.length_a   1.000
_cell.length_b   1.000
_cell.length_c   1.000
_cell.angle_alpha   90.00
_cell.angle_beta   90.00
_cell.angle_gamma   90.00
#
_symmetry.space_group_name_H-M   'P 1'
#
loop_
_entity.id
_entity.type
_entity.pdbx_description
1 polymer ?
#
loop_
_entity_poly.entity_id
_entity_poly.type
_entity_poly.pdbx_seq_one_letter_code
_entity_poly.pdbx_strand_id
1 'polypeptide(L)'
;MLCLLGRSRTSLAPREGPDALYSGLLECPVTTRLTKHVEGLASIRLSGSCAELPATGAECLELAKGVLPKSFRLRLEKGKEPGCFISSQEVDQAILRFQGPSLHKERRSSFRESRKESPTLGTCGTSAQRFLASSAPLVNVTVQLDSAHDVVTLTLSAGDGAWFGVGFGATAMGDRPWAVIVDGFGNVTERKLENHQPGTLLKPSVTVLESKVMAGVRSVVLTRSLKGASSDYYTFDPLKEETVNFINAVGSGPTLSYHKHRTLGQLVFLPISGEGACVCKEKAPAFGEAQGTLEYRPSGPGDEGSGSVAFSNHCPPAPRSDLLDMRNPTCDLRNYSGGQIACHHMWSLLDADQDIPWPQQPIEYSLKFRFWVEEYNKSYHTSLRRATWGIASPVEYDVPKCDHQVKGCSLVNGSWIHTISGTYEGEGILSAAHFHCHAPTCLSMAMYRCPPKTKVCDASSGELLCEQRPVYGNNSDRFSEPGYIFQPPCLWGSPEFGLAPPPSVGGYVLGTVKTSNASYGHHGEMAWQQMYIFDDPGSESYI
;
A
#
# COMPACT_ATOMS: atom_id res chain seq x y z
N MET A 1 24.67 -4.94 22.00
CA MET A 1 25.50 -3.81 21.54
C MET A 1 25.01 -3.17 20.23
N LEU A 2 24.14 -3.82 19.43
CA LEU A 2 23.44 -3.17 18.31
C LEU A 2 22.34 -2.17 18.74
N CYS A 3 21.74 -2.28 19.93
CA CYS A 3 20.64 -1.40 20.37
C CYS A 3 21.05 0.06 20.70
N LEU A 4 22.35 0.40 20.65
CA LEU A 4 22.88 1.71 21.05
C LEU A 4 23.50 2.51 19.90
N LEU A 5 23.63 1.94 18.70
CA LEU A 5 24.23 2.62 17.55
C LEU A 5 23.17 2.87 16.49
N GLY A 6 22.64 4.09 16.51
CA GLY A 6 21.61 4.58 15.58
C GLY A 6 20.20 4.35 16.10
N ARG A 7 19.53 5.41 16.54
CA ARG A 7 18.06 5.45 16.67
C ARG A 7 17.58 6.56 15.74
N SER A 8 16.53 6.32 14.96
CA SER A 8 15.85 7.43 14.29
C SER A 8 15.27 8.38 15.33
N ARG A 9 15.22 9.68 15.02
CA ARG A 9 14.57 10.66 15.88
C ARG A 9 13.05 10.45 15.95
N THR A 10 12.47 9.74 14.99
CA THR A 10 11.04 9.42 14.94
C THR A 10 10.68 8.15 15.69
N SER A 11 11.65 7.39 16.23
CA SER A 11 11.41 6.26 17.12
C SER A 11 10.73 6.69 18.43
N LEU A 12 9.71 5.94 18.86
CA LEU A 12 9.02 6.16 20.13
C LEU A 12 9.53 5.29 21.30
N ALA A 13 10.35 4.27 20.99
CA ALA A 13 10.98 3.41 21.99
C ALA A 13 11.61 4.15 23.19
N PRO A 14 11.51 3.57 24.41
CA PRO A 14 12.04 4.16 25.64
C PRO A 14 13.55 4.44 25.55
N ARG A 15 13.95 5.61 26.06
CA ARG A 15 15.35 6.07 26.09
C ARG A 15 16.06 5.80 27.41
N GLU A 16 15.28 5.62 28.47
CA GLU A 16 15.75 5.44 29.85
C GLU A 16 14.89 4.38 30.54
N GLY A 17 15.40 3.83 31.65
CA GLY A 17 14.72 2.79 32.41
C GLY A 17 14.99 1.37 31.89
N PRO A 18 14.39 0.35 32.53
CA PRO A 18 14.66 -1.06 32.23
C PRO A 18 14.26 -1.46 30.79
N ASP A 19 13.27 -0.79 30.21
CA ASP A 19 12.77 -1.09 28.85
C ASP A 19 13.64 -0.49 27.73
N ALA A 20 14.60 0.38 28.06
CA ALA A 20 15.48 1.03 27.08
C ALA A 20 16.50 0.09 26.40
N LEU A 21 16.47 -1.21 26.74
CA LEU A 21 17.20 -2.28 26.06
C LEU A 21 16.65 -2.58 24.66
N TYR A 22 15.40 -2.21 24.39
CA TYR A 22 14.76 -2.35 23.09
C TYR A 22 15.27 -1.34 22.07
N SER A 23 15.60 -1.81 20.86
CA SER A 23 15.97 -0.92 19.75
C SER A 23 14.73 -0.47 19.02
N GLY A 24 14.43 0.82 19.07
CA GLY A 24 13.29 1.40 18.35
C GLY A 24 13.42 1.38 16.81
N LEU A 25 14.57 0.97 16.27
CA LEU A 25 14.65 0.63 14.84
C LEU A 25 13.80 -0.60 14.48
N LEU A 26 13.52 -1.48 15.45
CA LEU A 26 12.64 -2.64 15.25
C LEU A 26 11.18 -2.24 14.98
N GLU A 27 10.81 -0.99 15.30
CA GLU A 27 9.49 -0.42 15.04
C GLU A 27 9.35 0.10 13.60
N CYS A 28 10.40 0.01 12.78
CA CYS A 28 10.38 0.45 11.39
C CYS A 28 9.84 1.88 11.23
N PRO A 29 10.45 2.88 11.86
CA PRO A 29 9.91 4.22 11.88
C PRO A 29 9.92 4.83 10.46
N VAL A 30 8.90 5.62 10.14
CA VAL A 30 8.93 6.47 8.95
C VAL A 30 9.95 7.58 9.19
N THR A 31 11.09 7.48 8.51
CA THR A 31 12.18 8.47 8.63
C THR A 31 12.05 9.58 7.60
N THR A 32 12.85 10.62 7.74
CA THR A 32 12.98 11.70 6.75
C THR A 32 13.51 11.25 5.38
N ARG A 33 13.95 9.99 5.23
CA ARG A 33 14.28 9.37 3.92
C ARG A 33 13.05 8.88 3.18
N LEU A 34 11.92 8.73 3.85
CA LEU A 34 10.66 8.29 3.25
C LEU A 34 9.79 9.49 2.90
N THR A 35 9.39 9.57 1.63
CA THR A 35 8.39 10.52 1.15
C THR A 35 7.06 9.80 0.97
N LYS A 36 6.00 10.35 1.57
CA LYS A 36 4.63 9.88 1.37
C LYS A 36 4.03 10.56 0.14
N HIS A 37 3.54 9.77 -0.80
CA HIS A 37 2.77 10.25 -1.95
C HIS A 37 1.32 9.82 -1.74
N VAL A 38 0.44 10.77 -1.41
CA VAL A 38 -0.97 10.49 -1.12
C VAL A 38 -1.78 10.63 -2.41
N GLU A 39 -2.50 9.57 -2.76
CA GLU A 39 -3.35 9.53 -3.95
C GLU A 39 -4.67 10.25 -3.73
N GLY A 40 -5.31 10.67 -4.83
CA GLY A 40 -6.65 11.25 -4.80
C GLY A 40 -6.77 12.66 -4.23
N LEU A 41 -5.64 13.37 -4.03
CA LEU A 41 -5.65 14.79 -3.63
C LEU A 41 -5.85 15.76 -4.80
N ALA A 42 -5.66 15.26 -6.02
CA ALA A 42 -5.86 16.03 -7.23
C ALA A 42 -6.35 15.15 -8.38
N SER A 43 -6.92 15.80 -9.40
CA SER A 43 -7.29 15.20 -10.67
C SER A 43 -6.84 16.10 -11.82
N ILE A 44 -6.63 15.50 -13.00
CA ILE A 44 -6.44 16.24 -14.24
C ILE A 44 -7.76 16.26 -14.98
N ARG A 45 -8.28 17.44 -15.31
CA ARG A 45 -9.53 17.58 -16.07
C ARG A 45 -9.34 18.14 -17.46
N LEU A 46 -9.78 17.39 -18.47
CA LEU A 46 -9.72 17.80 -19.87
C LEU A 46 -10.95 18.63 -20.29
N SER A 47 -12.06 18.47 -19.57
CA SER A 47 -13.30 19.21 -19.77
C SER A 47 -14.06 19.47 -18.47
N GLY A 48 -15.12 20.29 -18.51
CA GLY A 48 -15.98 20.58 -17.36
C GLY A 48 -15.46 21.70 -16.47
N SER A 49 -15.27 21.42 -15.18
CA SER A 49 -14.80 22.42 -14.20
C SER A 49 -14.17 21.78 -12.97
N CYS A 50 -13.26 22.48 -12.30
CA CYS A 50 -12.77 22.10 -10.98
C CYS A 50 -13.70 22.59 -9.86
N ALA A 51 -13.93 21.77 -8.85
CA ALA A 51 -14.62 22.19 -7.63
C ALA A 51 -13.76 23.16 -6.80
N GLU A 52 -12.46 22.88 -6.71
CA GLU A 52 -11.46 23.75 -6.09
C GLU A 52 -10.21 23.82 -6.99
N LEU A 53 -9.69 25.03 -7.16
CA LEU A 53 -8.44 25.27 -7.88
C LEU A 53 -7.29 25.49 -6.88
N PRO A 54 -6.04 25.16 -7.26
CA PRO A 54 -4.87 25.49 -6.44
C PRO A 54 -4.79 27.01 -6.22
N ALA A 55 -4.49 27.43 -4.99
CA ALA A 55 -4.43 28.85 -4.61
C ALA A 55 -3.08 29.49 -4.96
N THR A 56 -2.02 28.69 -5.13
CA THR A 56 -0.67 29.16 -5.42
C THR A 56 0.01 28.32 -6.49
N GLY A 57 1.04 28.89 -7.13
CA GLY A 57 1.87 28.14 -8.08
C GLY A 57 2.61 26.96 -7.44
N ALA A 58 2.95 27.06 -6.14
CA ALA A 58 3.55 25.98 -5.39
C ALA A 58 2.55 24.83 -5.18
N GLU A 59 1.32 25.12 -4.76
CA GLU A 59 0.26 24.12 -4.62
C GLU A 59 -0.09 23.47 -5.96
N CYS A 60 -0.17 24.26 -7.04
CA CYS A 60 -0.36 23.80 -8.41
C CYS A 60 0.72 22.78 -8.84
N LEU A 61 1.99 23.07 -8.53
CA LEU A 61 3.10 22.16 -8.81
C LEU A 61 3.02 20.87 -7.98
N GLU A 62 2.73 20.96 -6.68
CA GLU A 62 2.66 19.79 -5.80
C GLU A 62 1.48 18.87 -6.16
N LEU A 63 0.31 19.43 -6.46
CA LEU A 63 -0.86 18.65 -6.89
C LEU A 63 -0.59 17.93 -8.23
N ALA A 64 0.08 18.59 -9.18
CA ALA A 64 0.44 17.95 -10.44
C ALA A 64 1.47 16.83 -10.28
N LYS A 65 2.44 16.97 -9.37
CA LYS A 65 3.36 15.86 -9.03
C LYS A 65 2.61 14.67 -8.44
N GLY A 66 1.52 14.91 -7.70
CA GLY A 66 0.70 13.85 -7.09
C GLY A 66 -0.13 13.05 -8.08
N VAL A 67 -0.45 13.61 -9.26
CA VAL A 67 -1.27 12.92 -10.29
C VAL A 67 -0.42 12.38 -11.43
N LEU A 68 0.67 13.05 -11.80
CA LEU A 68 1.48 12.62 -12.94
C LEU A 68 2.41 11.45 -12.59
N PRO A 69 2.69 10.56 -13.57
CA PRO A 69 3.74 9.55 -13.42
C PRO A 69 5.09 10.19 -13.08
N LYS A 70 5.86 9.55 -12.19
CA LYS A 70 7.15 10.06 -11.67
C LYS A 70 8.18 10.43 -12.74
N SER A 71 8.07 9.86 -13.94
CA SER A 71 8.97 10.15 -15.06
C SER A 71 8.81 11.57 -15.61
N PHE A 72 7.72 12.28 -15.31
CA PHE A 72 7.49 13.62 -15.83
C PHE A 72 8.36 14.67 -15.15
N ARG A 73 9.04 15.47 -15.97
CA ARG A 73 9.69 16.71 -15.57
C ARG A 73 8.70 17.85 -15.73
N LEU A 74 8.52 18.62 -14.66
CA LEU A 74 7.57 19.73 -14.60
C LEU A 74 8.29 21.07 -14.64
N ARG A 75 7.79 21.96 -15.50
CA ARG A 75 8.22 23.36 -15.56
C ARG A 75 7.03 24.27 -15.27
N LEU A 76 7.15 25.08 -14.21
CA LEU A 76 6.12 26.07 -13.85
C LEU A 76 6.36 27.39 -14.58
N GLU A 77 5.31 27.91 -15.20
CA GLU A 77 5.27 29.17 -15.95
C GLU A 77 4.09 30.04 -15.50
N LYS A 78 4.16 31.33 -15.83
CA LYS A 78 3.06 32.26 -15.61
C LYS A 78 1.93 31.98 -16.62
N GLY A 79 0.74 31.71 -16.11
CA GLY A 79 -0.48 31.52 -16.90
C GLY A 79 -1.06 32.85 -17.41
N LYS A 80 -1.91 32.76 -18.43
CA LYS A 80 -2.70 33.90 -18.94
C LYS A 80 -4.02 34.03 -18.19
N GLU A 81 -4.66 32.90 -17.93
CA GLU A 81 -5.95 32.80 -17.26
C GLU A 81 -5.80 32.32 -15.81
N PRO A 82 -6.62 32.82 -14.86
CA PRO A 82 -6.61 32.35 -13.48
C PRO A 82 -6.82 30.84 -13.37
N GLY A 83 -5.97 30.17 -12.60
CA GLY A 83 -6.03 28.71 -12.41
C GLY A 83 -4.68 28.04 -12.58
N CYS A 84 -4.72 26.70 -12.66
CA CYS A 84 -3.57 25.83 -12.83
C CYS A 84 -3.84 24.89 -14.02
N PHE A 85 -3.06 25.06 -15.08
CA PHE A 85 -3.23 24.33 -16.33
C PHE A 85 -1.97 23.56 -16.69
N ILE A 86 -2.10 22.37 -17.25
CA ILE A 86 -1.00 21.50 -17.60
C ILE A 86 -1.12 20.99 -19.03
N SER A 87 -0.02 21.02 -19.77
CA SER A 87 0.08 20.48 -21.13
C SER A 87 1.39 19.72 -21.29
N SER A 88 1.39 18.67 -22.12
CA SER A 88 2.63 17.99 -22.49
C SER A 88 3.38 18.80 -23.54
N GLN A 89 4.70 18.87 -23.39
CA GLN A 89 5.62 19.39 -24.41
C GLN A 89 6.32 18.24 -25.14
N GLU A 90 6.77 17.24 -24.38
CA GLU A 90 7.39 16.00 -24.86
C GLU A 90 6.91 14.81 -24.00
N VAL A 91 7.35 13.60 -24.37
CA VAL A 91 6.96 12.32 -23.74
C VAL A 91 7.09 12.34 -22.21
N ASP A 92 8.11 13.01 -21.68
CA ASP A 92 8.42 13.09 -20.25
C ASP A 92 8.52 14.54 -19.75
N GLN A 93 7.98 15.52 -20.49
CA GLN A 93 8.02 16.93 -20.11
C GLN A 93 6.63 17.55 -20.17
N ALA A 94 6.22 18.18 -19.07
CA ALA A 94 4.97 18.93 -18.99
C ALA A 94 5.21 20.36 -18.50
N ILE A 95 4.46 21.28 -19.10
CA ILE A 95 4.45 22.69 -18.72
C ILE A 95 3.21 22.92 -17.87
N LEU A 96 3.43 23.38 -16.64
CA LEU A 96 2.40 23.92 -15.76
C LEU A 96 2.32 25.43 -15.93
N ARG A 97 1.12 25.95 -16.12
CA ARG A 97 0.83 27.37 -16.20
C ARG A 97 -0.06 27.75 -15.04
N PHE A 98 0.42 28.65 -14.20
CA PHE A 98 -0.34 29.14 -13.05
C PHE A 98 -0.52 30.65 -13.10
N GLN A 99 -1.73 31.11 -12.83
CA GLN A 99 -2.03 32.51 -12.57
C GLN A 99 -2.99 32.56 -11.38
N GLY A 100 -2.61 33.32 -10.35
CA GLY A 100 -3.46 33.48 -9.16
C GLY A 100 -4.79 34.17 -9.51
N PRO A 101 -5.81 34.03 -8.65
CA PRO A 101 -7.08 34.71 -8.86
C PRO A 101 -6.85 36.20 -9.06
N SER A 102 -7.41 36.74 -10.13
CA SER A 102 -7.43 38.18 -10.38
C SER A 102 -8.18 38.83 -9.23
N LEU A 103 -7.47 39.50 -8.31
CA LEU A 103 -8.11 40.49 -7.45
C LEU A 103 -8.68 41.54 -8.39
N HIS A 104 -9.98 41.47 -8.70
CA HIS A 104 -10.66 42.61 -9.24
C HIS A 104 -10.38 43.77 -8.27
N LYS A 105 -9.58 44.73 -8.73
CA LYS A 105 -9.57 46.08 -8.16
C LYS A 105 -10.98 46.62 -8.42
N GLU A 106 -11.93 46.26 -7.56
CA GLU A 106 -13.11 47.07 -7.39
C GLU A 106 -12.61 48.45 -7.00
N ARG A 107 -12.75 49.39 -7.95
CA ARG A 107 -12.70 50.81 -7.63
C ARG A 107 -13.63 51.01 -6.43
N ARG A 108 -13.04 51.41 -5.29
CA ARG A 108 -13.76 51.92 -4.12
C ARG A 108 -14.81 52.94 -4.57
N SER A 109 -16.07 52.52 -4.64
CA SER A 109 -17.22 53.41 -4.49
C SER A 109 -18.40 52.62 -3.95
N SER A 110 -18.68 52.88 -2.66
CA SER A 110 -19.89 52.58 -1.87
C SER A 110 -20.33 51.12 -1.70
N PHE A 111 -20.11 50.60 -0.50
CA PHE A 111 -21.06 49.86 0.34
C PHE A 111 -22.29 49.23 -0.35
N ARG A 112 -22.28 47.90 -0.50
CA ARG A 112 -23.32 47.04 0.07
C ARG A 112 -22.84 45.60 0.20
N GLU A 113 -23.18 45.04 1.36
CA GLU A 113 -22.91 43.69 1.83
C GLU A 113 -23.60 42.67 0.91
N SER A 114 -22.83 42.04 0.01
CA SER A 114 -23.29 40.91 -0.79
C SER A 114 -22.27 39.78 -0.69
N ARG A 115 -22.76 38.64 -0.17
CA ARG A 115 -22.30 37.25 -0.29
C ARG A 115 -20.85 37.05 -0.72
N LYS A 116 -20.08 36.35 0.12
CA LYS A 116 -18.88 35.61 -0.28
C LYS A 116 -19.24 34.71 -1.48
N GLU A 117 -19.03 35.21 -2.70
CA GLU A 117 -18.96 34.35 -3.88
C GLU A 117 -17.71 33.49 -3.71
N SER A 118 -17.93 32.17 -3.70
CA SER A 118 -16.86 31.19 -3.80
C SER A 118 -15.93 31.52 -4.97
N PRO A 119 -14.64 31.14 -4.91
CA PRO A 119 -13.72 31.34 -6.03
C PRO A 119 -14.36 30.79 -7.29
N THR A 120 -14.34 31.59 -8.36
CA THR A 120 -14.93 31.27 -9.65
C THR A 120 -14.55 29.85 -10.09
N LEU A 121 -15.57 29.03 -10.34
CA LEU A 121 -15.46 27.72 -10.98
C LEU A 121 -14.54 27.86 -12.21
N GLY A 122 -13.33 27.32 -12.15
CA GLY A 122 -12.45 27.31 -13.33
C GLY A 122 -13.08 26.40 -14.37
N THR A 123 -13.47 26.95 -15.51
CA THR A 123 -13.90 26.11 -16.63
C THR A 123 -12.68 25.38 -17.18
N CYS A 124 -12.83 24.07 -17.31
CA CYS A 124 -11.83 23.17 -17.85
C CYS A 124 -12.28 22.79 -19.25
N GLY A 125 -11.39 22.92 -20.23
CA GLY A 125 -11.74 22.66 -21.61
C GLY A 125 -10.53 22.86 -22.49
N THR A 126 -9.90 21.76 -22.90
CA THR A 126 -8.94 21.82 -23.98
C THR A 126 -9.63 21.61 -25.31
N SER A 127 -9.31 22.44 -26.30
CA SER A 127 -9.66 22.21 -27.71
C SER A 127 -8.66 21.28 -28.42
N ALA A 128 -7.72 20.70 -27.67
CA ALA A 128 -6.72 19.80 -28.22
C ALA A 128 -7.37 18.56 -28.84
N GLN A 129 -6.85 18.18 -30.00
CA GLN A 129 -7.16 16.92 -30.66
C GLN A 129 -6.03 15.89 -30.49
N ARG A 130 -4.93 16.31 -29.86
CA ARG A 130 -3.75 15.48 -29.63
C ARG A 130 -3.40 15.39 -28.17
N PHE A 131 -3.23 14.17 -27.69
CA PHE A 131 -2.94 13.86 -26.30
C PHE A 131 -1.74 12.93 -26.21
N LEU A 132 -0.96 13.09 -25.15
CA LEU A 132 0.20 12.28 -24.85
C LEU A 132 0.10 11.80 -23.40
N ALA A 133 0.36 10.52 -23.19
CA ALA A 133 0.58 9.94 -21.88
C ALA A 133 1.83 9.07 -21.92
N SER A 134 2.59 9.07 -20.83
CA SER A 134 3.79 8.23 -20.69
C SER A 134 3.97 7.75 -19.27
N SER A 135 4.43 6.51 -19.09
CA SER A 135 4.66 5.91 -17.78
C SER A 135 5.67 4.76 -17.90
N ALA A 136 6.62 4.69 -16.98
CA ALA A 136 7.68 3.67 -17.02
C ALA A 136 7.90 2.95 -15.68
N PRO A 137 6.86 2.29 -15.09
CA PRO A 137 7.01 1.62 -13.80
C PRO A 137 7.77 0.29 -13.91
N LEU A 138 7.80 -0.33 -15.10
CA LEU A 138 8.56 -1.55 -15.40
C LEU A 138 8.82 -1.66 -16.91
N VAL A 139 7.76 -1.66 -17.70
CA VAL A 139 7.78 -1.41 -19.15
C VAL A 139 7.54 0.08 -19.35
N ASN A 140 8.34 0.73 -20.21
CA ASN A 140 8.10 2.10 -20.62
C ASN A 140 7.00 2.11 -21.69
N VAL A 141 5.91 2.78 -21.38
CA VAL A 141 4.67 2.85 -22.16
C VAL A 141 4.42 4.31 -22.52
N THR A 142 4.41 4.63 -23.80
CA THR A 142 3.97 5.93 -24.31
C THR A 142 2.76 5.73 -25.21
N VAL A 143 1.73 6.55 -25.02
CA VAL A 143 0.51 6.55 -25.83
C VAL A 143 0.26 7.95 -26.37
N GLN A 144 0.21 8.06 -27.69
CA GLN A 144 -0.22 9.28 -28.39
C GLN A 144 -1.58 9.04 -29.01
N LEU A 145 -2.51 9.96 -28.78
CA LEU A 145 -3.86 9.93 -29.34
C LEU A 145 -4.02 11.13 -30.26
N ASP A 146 -4.50 10.89 -31.48
CA ASP A 146 -4.89 11.92 -32.44
C ASP A 146 -6.36 11.69 -32.82
N SER A 147 -7.26 12.42 -32.17
CA SER A 147 -8.70 12.31 -32.38
C SER A 147 -9.17 12.92 -33.69
N ALA A 148 -8.37 13.80 -34.31
CA ALA A 148 -8.69 14.35 -35.62
C ALA A 148 -8.50 13.30 -36.73
N HIS A 149 -7.57 12.37 -36.55
CA HIS A 149 -7.21 11.35 -37.54
C HIS A 149 -7.65 9.93 -37.17
N ASP A 150 -8.28 9.73 -36.00
CA ASP A 150 -8.61 8.41 -35.42
C ASP A 150 -7.39 7.49 -35.31
N VAL A 151 -6.31 7.99 -34.69
CA VAL A 151 -5.05 7.26 -34.56
C VAL A 151 -4.59 7.19 -33.11
N VAL A 152 -4.19 5.99 -32.69
CA VAL A 152 -3.38 5.69 -31.52
C VAL A 152 -2.00 5.31 -31.99
N THR A 153 -0.96 5.88 -31.38
CA THR A 153 0.42 5.40 -31.51
C THR A 153 0.92 4.94 -30.14
N LEU A 154 1.29 3.67 -30.04
CA LEU A 154 1.84 3.05 -28.83
C LEU A 154 3.34 2.87 -29.03
N THR A 155 4.14 3.32 -28.06
CA THR A 155 5.56 2.99 -27.98
C THR A 155 5.79 2.20 -26.71
N LEU A 156 6.22 0.94 -26.85
CA LEU A 156 6.49 0.04 -25.72
C LEU A 156 7.96 -0.33 -25.70
N SER A 157 8.62 -0.21 -24.55
CA SER A 157 10.02 -0.62 -24.43
C SER A 157 10.40 -1.21 -23.07
N ALA A 158 11.28 -2.21 -23.11
CA ALA A 158 11.85 -2.88 -21.94
C ALA A 158 13.21 -3.52 -22.32
N GLY A 159 13.87 -4.15 -21.34
CA GLY A 159 15.10 -4.91 -21.61
C GLY A 159 14.90 -5.99 -22.69
N ASP A 160 15.90 -6.17 -23.54
CA ASP A 160 15.88 -7.16 -24.62
C ASP A 160 16.05 -8.61 -24.09
N GLY A 161 15.66 -9.59 -24.91
CA GLY A 161 15.85 -11.03 -24.68
C GLY A 161 14.73 -11.73 -23.91
N ALA A 162 13.96 -11.01 -23.08
CA ALA A 162 12.75 -11.53 -22.44
C ALA A 162 11.49 -10.92 -23.05
N TRP A 163 10.36 -11.64 -22.96
CA TRP A 163 9.07 -11.05 -23.33
C TRP A 163 8.66 -9.95 -22.34
N PHE A 164 7.91 -8.97 -22.82
CA PHE A 164 7.22 -7.99 -21.99
C PHE A 164 5.81 -7.73 -22.49
N GLY A 165 4.91 -7.31 -21.60
CA GLY A 165 3.51 -7.12 -21.94
C GLY A 165 2.85 -5.99 -21.17
N VAL A 166 1.83 -5.40 -21.78
CA VAL A 166 1.05 -4.28 -21.22
C VAL A 166 -0.43 -4.55 -21.45
N GLY A 167 -1.22 -4.62 -20.37
CA GLY A 167 -2.67 -4.75 -20.38
C GLY A 167 -3.34 -3.44 -19.98
N PHE A 168 -4.16 -2.86 -20.86
CA PHE A 168 -4.77 -1.54 -20.65
C PHE A 168 -6.17 -1.64 -20.02
N GLY A 169 -6.51 -0.65 -19.19
CA GLY A 169 -7.82 -0.55 -18.52
C GLY A 169 -8.00 -1.49 -17.35
N ALA A 170 -6.92 -1.86 -16.66
CA ALA A 170 -6.96 -2.87 -15.59
C ALA A 170 -5.99 -2.56 -14.45
N THR A 171 -6.33 -3.06 -13.26
CA THR A 171 -5.48 -3.10 -12.06
C THR A 171 -5.12 -4.55 -11.68
N ALA A 172 -5.71 -5.55 -12.33
CA ALA A 172 -5.33 -6.95 -12.17
C ALA A 172 -5.60 -7.76 -13.46
N MET A 173 -4.95 -8.92 -13.60
CA MET A 173 -5.27 -9.86 -14.70
C MET A 173 -6.73 -10.34 -14.64
N GLY A 174 -7.33 -10.38 -13.44
CA GLY A 174 -8.73 -10.73 -13.22
C GLY A 174 -9.73 -9.78 -13.90
N ASP A 175 -9.34 -8.54 -14.21
CA ASP A 175 -10.16 -7.58 -14.97
C ASP A 175 -10.26 -7.95 -16.46
N ARG A 176 -9.50 -8.97 -16.89
CA ARG A 176 -9.44 -9.48 -18.25
C ARG A 176 -9.14 -8.38 -19.28
N PRO A 177 -8.05 -7.60 -19.15
CA PRO A 177 -7.75 -6.52 -20.09
C PRO A 177 -7.39 -7.03 -21.48
N TRP A 178 -7.51 -6.13 -22.46
CA TRP A 178 -6.77 -6.25 -23.71
C TRP A 178 -5.30 -5.97 -23.44
N ALA A 179 -4.42 -6.87 -23.89
CA ALA A 179 -2.99 -6.77 -23.68
C ALA A 179 -2.21 -6.92 -24.98
N VAL A 180 -1.16 -6.10 -25.10
CA VAL A 180 -0.14 -6.21 -26.14
C VAL A 180 1.05 -6.93 -25.53
N ILE A 181 1.47 -8.02 -26.17
CA ILE A 181 2.62 -8.84 -25.77
C ILE A 181 3.70 -8.71 -26.85
N VAL A 182 4.91 -8.34 -26.42
CA VAL A 182 6.11 -8.33 -27.25
C VAL A 182 7.01 -9.46 -26.77
N ASP A 183 7.24 -10.45 -27.63
CA ASP A 183 8.15 -11.54 -27.28
C ASP A 183 9.62 -11.08 -27.35
N GLY A 184 10.54 -11.89 -26.83
CA GLY A 184 11.98 -11.59 -26.80
C GLY A 184 12.62 -11.53 -28.19
N PHE A 185 11.89 -11.92 -29.24
CA PHE A 185 12.31 -11.78 -30.64
C PHE A 185 11.75 -10.51 -31.29
N GLY A 186 10.81 -9.82 -30.62
CA GLY A 186 10.15 -8.61 -31.08
C GLY A 186 8.86 -8.82 -31.85
N ASN A 187 8.32 -10.04 -31.85
CA ASN A 187 7.01 -10.29 -32.41
C ASN A 187 5.92 -9.76 -31.48
N VAL A 188 4.88 -9.16 -32.07
CA VAL A 188 3.81 -8.49 -31.35
C VAL A 188 2.54 -9.30 -31.50
N THR A 189 1.90 -9.62 -30.37
CA THR A 189 0.60 -10.29 -30.33
C THR A 189 -0.36 -9.57 -29.40
N GLU A 190 -1.66 -9.69 -29.66
CA GLU A 190 -2.71 -9.13 -28.82
C GLU A 190 -3.48 -10.25 -28.14
N ARG A 191 -3.82 -10.07 -26.86
CA ARG A 191 -4.55 -11.06 -26.08
C ARG A 191 -5.64 -10.41 -25.24
N LYS A 192 -6.73 -11.13 -25.04
CA LYS A 192 -7.70 -10.86 -23.97
C LYS A 192 -7.29 -11.71 -22.78
N LEU A 193 -6.73 -11.09 -21.73
CA LEU A 193 -6.21 -11.84 -20.58
C LEU A 193 -7.32 -12.47 -19.76
N GLU A 194 -6.95 -13.43 -18.91
CA GLU A 194 -7.83 -14.09 -17.95
C GLU A 194 -7.22 -14.06 -16.54
N ASN A 195 -8.00 -14.43 -15.52
CA ASN A 195 -7.52 -14.43 -14.14
C ASN A 195 -6.39 -15.45 -13.97
N HIS A 196 -5.18 -14.96 -13.73
CA HIS A 196 -3.95 -15.77 -13.62
C HIS A 196 -3.63 -16.67 -14.83
N GLN A 197 -4.13 -16.31 -16.02
CA GLN A 197 -3.94 -17.08 -17.25
C GLN A 197 -3.62 -16.15 -18.43
N PRO A 198 -2.88 -16.61 -19.45
CA PRO A 198 -2.53 -15.80 -20.62
C PRO A 198 -3.76 -15.41 -21.46
N GLY A 199 -4.92 -16.03 -21.21
CA GLY A 199 -6.19 -15.73 -21.88
C GLY A 199 -6.17 -16.08 -23.37
N THR A 200 -7.03 -15.42 -24.15
CA THR A 200 -7.28 -15.75 -25.56
C THR A 200 -6.42 -14.92 -26.51
N LEU A 201 -5.79 -15.56 -27.50
CA LEU A 201 -5.08 -14.87 -28.58
C LEU A 201 -6.09 -14.18 -29.50
N LEU A 202 -5.91 -12.88 -29.73
CA LEU A 202 -6.79 -12.06 -30.55
C LEU A 202 -6.26 -11.94 -31.99
N LYS A 203 -7.15 -11.55 -32.91
CA LYS A 203 -6.74 -11.19 -34.26
C LYS A 203 -5.96 -9.87 -34.22
N PRO A 204 -4.86 -9.72 -34.96
CA PRO A 204 -4.12 -8.46 -34.97
C PRO A 204 -5.01 -7.28 -35.40
N SER A 205 -5.06 -6.25 -34.55
CA SER A 205 -5.66 -4.93 -34.79
C SER A 205 -4.60 -3.83 -34.89
N VAL A 206 -3.39 -4.08 -34.35
CA VAL A 206 -2.25 -3.15 -34.45
C VAL A 206 -1.41 -3.36 -35.70
N THR A 207 -0.86 -2.28 -36.23
CA THR A 207 0.20 -2.28 -37.24
C THR A 207 1.53 -1.95 -36.57
N VAL A 208 2.56 -2.79 -36.76
CA VAL A 208 3.92 -2.52 -36.26
C VAL A 208 4.60 -1.55 -37.22
N LEU A 209 4.94 -0.35 -36.75
CA LEU A 209 5.67 0.67 -37.51
C LEU A 209 7.18 0.49 -37.38
N GLU A 210 7.66 0.16 -36.17
CA GLU A 210 9.08 -0.02 -35.88
C GLU A 210 9.26 -1.11 -34.81
N SER A 211 10.33 -1.90 -34.91
CA SER A 211 10.81 -2.80 -33.86
C SER A 211 12.33 -2.80 -33.91
N LYS A 212 12.97 -2.29 -32.85
CA LYS A 212 14.43 -2.14 -32.80
C LYS A 212 14.99 -2.50 -31.43
N VAL A 213 16.24 -2.93 -31.42
CA VAL A 213 17.02 -3.11 -30.20
C VAL A 213 18.18 -2.14 -30.23
N MET A 214 18.31 -1.32 -29.19
CA MET A 214 19.44 -0.40 -29.00
C MET A 214 19.91 -0.48 -27.55
N ALA A 215 21.21 -0.64 -27.35
CA ALA A 215 21.83 -0.71 -26.02
C ALA A 215 21.13 -1.69 -25.06
N GLY A 216 20.71 -2.86 -25.56
CA GLY A 216 20.03 -3.89 -24.75
C GLY A 216 18.57 -3.58 -24.39
N VAL A 217 17.97 -2.55 -24.99
CA VAL A 217 16.55 -2.21 -24.83
C VAL A 217 15.84 -2.45 -26.15
N ARG A 218 14.75 -3.23 -26.09
CA ARG A 218 13.83 -3.43 -27.21
C ARG A 218 12.75 -2.36 -27.16
N SER A 219 12.50 -1.71 -28.29
CA SER A 219 11.43 -0.72 -28.47
C SER A 219 10.60 -1.09 -29.68
N VAL A 220 9.27 -1.12 -29.51
CA VAL A 220 8.31 -1.31 -30.59
C VAL A 220 7.36 -0.11 -30.67
N VAL A 221 7.10 0.34 -31.89
CA VAL A 221 6.13 1.40 -32.18
C VAL A 221 4.98 0.79 -32.97
N LEU A 222 3.77 0.94 -32.45
CA LEU A 222 2.55 0.33 -32.97
C LEU A 222 1.52 1.42 -33.26
N THR A 223 0.64 1.19 -34.24
CA THR A 223 -0.49 2.09 -34.51
C THR A 223 -1.78 1.35 -34.82
N ARG A 224 -2.92 1.98 -34.50
CA ARG A 224 -4.30 1.51 -34.77
C ARG A 224 -5.32 2.62 -34.56
N SER A 225 -6.59 2.36 -34.84
CA SER A 225 -7.72 3.24 -34.51
C SER A 225 -7.91 3.41 -32.99
N LEU A 226 -8.55 4.51 -32.58
CA LEU A 226 -8.92 4.77 -31.19
C LEU A 226 -9.87 3.70 -30.67
N LYS A 227 -10.90 3.40 -31.46
CA LYS A 227 -11.87 2.35 -31.18
C LYS A 227 -11.23 0.97 -31.38
N GLY A 228 -11.42 0.09 -30.39
CA GLY A 228 -11.03 -1.31 -30.48
C GLY A 228 -11.82 -2.06 -31.56
N ALA A 229 -11.22 -3.09 -32.16
CA ALA A 229 -11.85 -3.87 -33.24
C ALA A 229 -13.13 -4.61 -32.80
N SER A 230 -13.26 -4.91 -31.50
CA SER A 230 -14.44 -5.46 -30.83
C SER A 230 -14.41 -5.08 -29.35
N SER A 231 -15.38 -5.57 -28.56
CA SER A 231 -15.39 -5.43 -27.10
C SER A 231 -14.21 -6.12 -26.38
N ASP A 232 -13.47 -6.99 -27.07
CA ASP A 232 -12.29 -7.66 -26.50
C ASP A 232 -11.03 -6.79 -26.56
N TYR A 233 -11.08 -5.68 -27.29
CA TYR A 233 -9.97 -4.73 -27.43
C TYR A 233 -10.29 -3.49 -26.61
N TYR A 234 -9.25 -2.88 -26.04
CA TYR A 234 -9.42 -1.59 -25.35
C TYR A 234 -9.90 -0.52 -26.33
N THR A 235 -10.61 0.51 -25.88
CA THR A 235 -10.97 1.67 -26.68
C THR A 235 -10.42 2.90 -26.00
N PHE A 236 -9.57 3.67 -26.70
CA PHE A 236 -9.00 4.90 -26.16
C PHE A 236 -9.94 6.07 -26.46
N ASP A 237 -10.45 6.73 -25.42
CA ASP A 237 -11.27 7.93 -25.55
C ASP A 237 -10.81 8.98 -24.51
N PRO A 238 -9.89 9.88 -24.87
CA PRO A 238 -9.29 10.80 -23.91
C PRO A 238 -10.30 11.81 -23.37
N LEU A 239 -11.43 12.03 -24.05
CA LEU A 239 -12.48 12.94 -23.57
C LEU A 239 -13.40 12.29 -22.54
N LYS A 240 -13.36 10.95 -22.41
CA LYS A 240 -14.07 10.20 -21.36
C LYS A 240 -13.14 9.69 -20.28
N GLU A 241 -11.88 9.45 -20.61
CA GLU A 241 -10.89 8.82 -19.74
C GLU A 241 -9.62 9.68 -19.70
N GLU A 242 -9.53 10.53 -18.67
CA GLU A 242 -8.36 11.39 -18.43
C GLU A 242 -7.15 10.57 -17.97
N THR A 243 -7.42 9.44 -17.32
CA THR A 243 -6.42 8.51 -16.83
C THR A 243 -6.77 7.08 -17.23
N VAL A 244 -5.74 6.29 -17.54
CA VAL A 244 -5.87 4.87 -17.88
C VAL A 244 -4.91 4.06 -17.04
N ASN A 245 -5.45 3.21 -16.17
CA ASN A 245 -4.66 2.22 -15.46
C ASN A 245 -4.22 1.12 -16.43
N PHE A 246 -3.02 0.59 -16.22
CA PHE A 246 -2.54 -0.56 -16.93
C PHE A 246 -1.74 -1.48 -16.01
N ILE A 247 -1.74 -2.75 -16.36
CA ILE A 247 -0.84 -3.74 -15.78
C ILE A 247 0.31 -3.98 -16.75
N ASN A 248 1.52 -4.19 -16.25
CA ASN A 248 2.64 -4.59 -17.09
C ASN A 248 3.50 -5.68 -16.43
N ALA A 249 4.22 -6.41 -17.26
CA ALA A 249 5.03 -7.53 -16.82
C ALA A 249 6.20 -7.78 -17.76
N VAL A 250 7.26 -8.38 -17.19
CA VAL A 250 8.42 -8.89 -17.94
C VAL A 250 8.65 -10.36 -17.59
N GLY A 251 9.03 -11.15 -18.59
CA GLY A 251 9.30 -12.57 -18.48
C GLY A 251 10.69 -12.92 -17.95
N SER A 252 10.92 -14.22 -17.78
CA SER A 252 12.26 -14.77 -17.53
C SER A 252 12.97 -15.22 -18.82
N GLY A 253 12.25 -15.31 -19.95
CA GLY A 253 12.77 -15.78 -21.23
C GLY A 253 11.99 -15.18 -22.40
N PRO A 254 12.34 -15.54 -23.66
CA PRO A 254 11.84 -14.85 -24.84
C PRO A 254 10.38 -15.15 -25.17
N THR A 255 9.85 -16.30 -24.77
CA THR A 255 8.46 -16.69 -25.07
C THR A 255 7.53 -16.37 -23.90
N LEU A 256 6.31 -15.89 -24.20
CA LEU A 256 5.27 -15.62 -23.21
C LEU A 256 5.09 -16.83 -22.27
N SER A 257 5.24 -16.56 -20.99
CA SER A 257 5.27 -17.54 -19.90
C SER A 257 4.95 -16.81 -18.59
N TYR A 258 5.10 -17.46 -17.44
CA TYR A 258 4.93 -16.79 -16.16
C TYR A 258 5.90 -15.61 -16.00
N HIS A 259 5.39 -14.45 -15.59
CA HIS A 259 6.17 -13.22 -15.45
C HIS A 259 7.19 -13.32 -14.29
N LYS A 260 8.40 -12.79 -14.51
CA LYS A 260 9.43 -12.62 -13.48
C LYS A 260 9.13 -11.44 -12.57
N HIS A 261 8.76 -10.31 -13.17
CA HIS A 261 8.35 -9.11 -12.47
C HIS A 261 7.05 -8.58 -13.08
N ARG A 262 6.23 -7.95 -12.24
CA ARG A 262 4.97 -7.32 -12.61
C ARG A 262 4.74 -6.09 -11.74
N THR A 263 4.05 -5.10 -12.26
CA THR A 263 3.61 -3.94 -11.48
C THR A 263 2.38 -3.30 -12.11
N LEU A 264 1.81 -2.34 -11.39
CA LEU A 264 0.76 -1.47 -11.90
C LEU A 264 1.39 -0.19 -12.46
N GLY A 265 0.70 0.39 -13.43
CA GLY A 265 1.02 1.69 -13.97
C GLY A 265 -0.25 2.48 -14.25
N GLN A 266 -0.07 3.79 -14.39
CA GLN A 266 -1.12 4.70 -14.79
C GLN A 266 -0.59 5.61 -15.88
N LEU A 267 -1.45 5.88 -16.87
CA LEU A 267 -1.27 6.87 -17.92
C LEU A 267 -2.17 8.05 -17.61
N VAL A 268 -1.63 9.26 -17.68
CA VAL A 268 -2.38 10.51 -17.56
C VAL A 268 -2.28 11.24 -18.88
N PHE A 269 -3.40 11.44 -19.56
CA PHE A 269 -3.42 12.06 -20.88
C PHE A 269 -3.36 13.58 -20.76
N LEU A 270 -2.29 14.15 -21.30
CA LEU A 270 -2.09 15.59 -21.37
C LEU A 270 -2.23 16.09 -22.82
N PRO A 271 -2.85 17.26 -23.05
CA PRO A 271 -2.90 17.84 -24.38
C PRO A 271 -1.50 18.28 -24.83
N ILE A 272 -1.15 18.02 -26.10
CA ILE A 272 0.15 18.38 -26.71
C ILE A 272 0.15 19.85 -27.17
N SER A 273 -1.01 20.51 -27.23
CA SER A 273 -1.17 21.92 -27.58
C SER A 273 -2.44 22.52 -26.94
N GLY A 274 -2.58 23.85 -26.97
CA GLY A 274 -3.75 24.55 -26.40
C GLY A 274 -3.54 25.07 -24.97
N GLU A 275 -4.63 25.47 -24.32
CA GLU A 275 -4.60 26.09 -22.98
C GLU A 275 -4.21 25.11 -21.85
N GLY A 276 -4.27 23.80 -22.13
CA GLY A 276 -3.91 22.73 -21.18
C GLY A 276 -5.13 22.09 -20.53
N ALA A 277 -4.89 20.99 -19.81
CA ALA A 277 -5.85 20.38 -18.90
C ALA A 277 -5.81 21.12 -17.55
N CYS A 278 -6.92 21.20 -16.82
CA CYS A 278 -6.88 21.72 -15.46
C CYS A 278 -6.20 20.75 -14.50
N VAL A 279 -5.46 21.27 -13.52
CA VAL A 279 -5.11 20.52 -12.30
C VAL A 279 -6.11 20.93 -11.23
N CYS A 280 -7.03 20.03 -10.90
CA CYS A 280 -8.07 20.27 -9.90
C CYS A 280 -7.62 19.74 -8.55
N LYS A 281 -7.95 20.48 -7.49
CA LYS A 281 -7.82 19.99 -6.13
C LYS A 281 -9.05 19.17 -5.78
N GLU A 282 -8.81 17.98 -5.24
CA GLU A 282 -9.86 17.06 -4.82
C GLU A 282 -10.07 17.14 -3.31
N LYS A 283 -11.29 16.81 -2.87
CA LYS A 283 -11.59 16.74 -1.45
C LYS A 283 -10.76 15.61 -0.85
N ALA A 284 -9.97 15.94 0.18
CA ALA A 284 -9.18 14.95 0.87
C ALA A 284 -10.06 13.78 1.37
N PRO A 285 -9.61 12.52 1.21
CA PRO A 285 -10.37 11.35 1.66
C PRO A 285 -10.61 11.38 3.17
N ALA A 286 -11.65 10.67 3.64
CA ALA A 286 -11.89 10.55 5.08
C ALA A 286 -10.70 9.87 5.77
N PHE A 287 -10.62 9.98 7.09
CA PHE A 287 -9.58 9.27 7.83
C PHE A 287 -9.77 7.76 7.67
N GLY A 288 -8.70 7.03 7.37
CA GLY A 288 -8.75 5.59 7.10
C GLY A 288 -8.86 5.23 5.61
N GLU A 289 -9.04 6.22 4.75
CA GLU A 289 -9.24 6.04 3.31
C GLU A 289 -8.08 6.58 2.47
N ALA A 290 -7.13 7.31 3.06
CA ALA A 290 -6.00 7.82 2.30
C ALA A 290 -5.02 6.70 1.92
N GLN A 291 -4.88 6.50 0.60
CA GLN A 291 -3.98 5.54 -0.01
C GLN A 291 -2.81 6.24 -0.71
N GLY A 292 -1.86 5.45 -1.20
CA GLY A 292 -0.74 5.96 -2.00
C GLY A 292 0.53 5.14 -1.83
N THR A 293 1.68 5.80 -1.83
CA THR A 293 2.98 5.10 -1.77
C THR A 293 3.95 5.73 -0.77
N LEU A 294 4.83 4.91 -0.18
CA LEU A 294 6.06 5.36 0.45
C LEU A 294 7.21 5.22 -0.54
N GLU A 295 7.97 6.28 -0.74
CA GLU A 295 9.15 6.30 -1.60
C GLU A 295 10.41 6.55 -0.78
N TYR A 296 11.41 5.70 -0.97
CA TYR A 296 12.71 5.87 -0.34
C TYR A 296 13.61 6.79 -1.17
N ARG A 297 14.19 7.79 -0.49
CA ARG A 297 15.11 8.76 -1.08
C ARG A 297 16.47 8.59 -0.42
N PRO A 298 17.44 7.98 -1.12
CA PRO A 298 18.76 7.82 -0.55
C PRO A 298 19.41 9.18 -0.29
N SER A 299 20.11 9.31 0.83
CA SER A 299 20.88 10.51 1.14
C SER A 299 22.24 10.17 1.73
N GLY A 300 23.27 10.75 1.11
CA GLY A 300 24.66 10.65 1.57
C GLY A 300 25.41 9.40 1.10
N PRO A 301 26.71 9.32 1.40
CA PRO A 301 27.57 8.21 1.00
C PRO A 301 27.16 6.88 1.65
N GLY A 302 27.07 5.81 0.86
CA GLY A 302 26.79 4.45 1.34
C GLY A 302 25.31 4.13 1.54
N ASP A 303 24.40 5.07 1.24
CA ASP A 303 22.98 4.77 1.15
C ASP A 303 22.63 4.22 -0.25
N GLU A 304 22.59 2.90 -0.36
CA GLU A 304 22.26 2.19 -1.60
C GLU A 304 20.75 1.88 -1.71
N GLY A 305 19.93 2.38 -0.77
CA GLY A 305 18.50 2.15 -0.76
C GLY A 305 17.77 2.83 -1.92
N SER A 306 16.72 2.18 -2.42
CA SER A 306 15.87 2.73 -3.47
C SER A 306 14.50 2.05 -3.49
N GLY A 307 13.59 2.61 -4.30
CA GLY A 307 12.29 2.01 -4.59
C GLY A 307 11.13 2.66 -3.85
N SER A 308 9.95 2.07 -4.03
CA SER A 308 8.71 2.51 -3.39
C SER A 308 7.79 1.33 -3.13
N VAL A 309 6.95 1.45 -2.11
CA VAL A 309 5.93 0.48 -1.75
C VAL A 309 4.55 1.14 -1.70
N ALA A 310 3.52 0.42 -2.15
CA ALA A 310 2.15 0.85 -1.99
C ALA A 310 1.71 0.73 -0.53
N PHE A 311 1.04 1.76 -0.04
CA PHE A 311 0.32 1.71 1.22
C PHE A 311 -0.89 0.79 1.02
N SER A 312 -0.95 -0.28 1.79
CA SER A 312 -2.01 -1.30 1.67
C SER A 312 -2.76 -1.54 2.99
N ASN A 313 -2.47 -0.73 4.02
CA ASN A 313 -3.19 -0.83 5.28
C ASN A 313 -4.61 -0.29 5.11
N HIS A 314 -5.55 -1.03 5.65
CA HIS A 314 -6.98 -0.74 5.67
C HIS A 314 -7.59 -1.22 6.99
N CYS A 315 -7.96 -0.29 7.87
CA CYS A 315 -8.63 -0.63 9.12
C CYS A 315 -10.14 -0.77 8.91
N PRO A 316 -10.73 -1.96 9.11
CA PRO A 316 -12.17 -2.13 9.00
C PRO A 316 -12.88 -1.41 10.16
N PRO A 317 -14.14 -0.96 9.97
CA PRO A 317 -14.93 -0.37 11.04
C PRO A 317 -15.32 -1.39 12.11
N ALA A 318 -15.75 -0.90 13.26
CA ALA A 318 -16.32 -1.72 14.33
C ALA A 318 -17.55 -2.52 13.82
N PRO A 319 -17.78 -3.75 14.31
CA PRO A 319 -17.08 -4.41 15.42
C PRO A 319 -15.84 -5.23 15.00
N ARG A 320 -15.46 -5.19 13.72
CA ARG A 320 -14.34 -5.98 13.20
C ARG A 320 -12.99 -5.50 13.75
N SER A 321 -12.86 -4.19 13.97
CA SER A 321 -11.72 -3.54 14.61
C SER A 321 -12.16 -2.20 15.21
N ASP A 322 -11.54 -1.78 16.30
CA ASP A 322 -11.73 -0.46 16.91
C ASP A 322 -10.73 0.60 16.44
N LEU A 323 -9.68 0.21 15.70
CA LEU A 323 -8.58 1.09 15.33
C LEU A 323 -8.99 2.29 14.48
N LEU A 324 -9.99 2.14 13.61
CA LEU A 324 -10.51 3.24 12.79
C LEU A 324 -11.16 4.32 13.67
N ASP A 325 -11.95 3.93 14.68
CA ASP A 325 -12.59 4.84 15.63
C ASP A 325 -11.57 5.47 16.61
N MET A 326 -10.50 4.72 16.94
CA MET A 326 -9.36 5.22 17.70
C MET A 326 -8.45 6.16 16.89
N ARG A 327 -8.69 6.29 15.57
CA ARG A 327 -7.87 7.05 14.63
C ARG A 327 -6.39 6.63 14.66
N ASN A 328 -6.14 5.32 14.73
CA ASN A 328 -4.78 4.80 14.80
C ASN A 328 -3.96 5.18 13.54
N PRO A 329 -2.73 5.71 13.66
CA PRO A 329 -1.90 6.13 12.53
C PRO A 329 -1.71 5.08 11.43
N THR A 330 -1.72 3.79 11.79
CA THR A 330 -1.61 2.69 10.84
C THR A 330 -2.73 2.69 9.79
N CYS A 331 -3.90 3.26 10.09
CA CYS A 331 -5.07 3.18 9.22
C CYS A 331 -5.03 4.13 8.02
N ASP A 332 -4.13 5.12 8.00
CA ASP A 332 -4.18 6.21 7.02
C ASP A 332 -2.77 6.66 6.62
N LEU A 333 -2.45 6.66 5.32
CA LEU A 333 -1.11 6.99 4.83
C LEU A 333 -0.63 8.36 5.32
N ARG A 334 -1.54 9.35 5.42
CA ARG A 334 -1.18 10.71 5.87
C ARG A 334 -0.60 10.67 7.28
N ASN A 335 -1.12 9.79 8.13
CA ASN A 335 -0.75 9.68 9.53
C ASN A 335 0.27 8.57 9.80
N TYR A 336 0.43 7.59 8.91
CA TYR A 336 1.33 6.44 9.07
C TYR A 336 2.74 6.82 9.54
N SER A 337 3.15 6.38 10.73
CA SER A 337 4.37 6.84 11.38
C SER A 337 5.45 5.78 11.52
N GLY A 338 5.12 4.51 11.33
CA GLY A 338 6.06 3.40 11.36
C GLY A 338 5.33 2.07 11.26
N GLY A 339 6.10 1.00 11.10
CA GLY A 339 5.61 -0.36 10.88
C GLY A 339 6.16 -0.99 9.62
N GLN A 340 5.70 -2.20 9.32
CA GLN A 340 6.18 -3.09 8.27
C GLN A 340 6.30 -2.40 6.90
N ILE A 341 5.38 -1.50 6.52
CA ILE A 341 5.44 -0.79 5.22
C ILE A 341 6.65 0.14 5.11
N ALA A 342 7.22 0.60 6.23
CA ALA A 342 8.42 1.45 6.21
C ALA A 342 9.73 0.64 6.25
N CYS A 343 9.65 -0.69 6.33
CA CYS A 343 10.80 -1.59 6.45
C CYS A 343 10.97 -2.43 5.19
N HIS A 344 11.85 -2.00 4.31
CA HIS A 344 12.22 -2.76 3.12
C HIS A 344 13.72 -2.99 3.03
N HIS A 345 14.09 -3.99 2.23
CA HIS A 345 15.49 -4.29 1.96
C HIS A 345 16.23 -3.05 1.47
N MET A 346 17.40 -2.78 2.05
CA MET A 346 18.26 -1.61 1.80
C MET A 346 17.68 -0.26 2.21
N TRP A 347 16.53 -0.19 2.89
CA TRP A 347 16.03 1.08 3.41
C TRP A 347 16.65 1.36 4.78
N SER A 348 17.43 2.44 4.89
CA SER A 348 17.97 2.89 6.15
C SER A 348 16.85 3.40 7.06
N LEU A 349 16.82 2.85 8.28
CA LEU A 349 15.87 3.21 9.33
C LEU A 349 16.38 4.41 10.17
N LEU A 350 17.35 5.17 9.65
CA LEU A 350 17.84 6.42 10.22
C LEU A 350 17.36 7.61 9.39
N ASP A 351 17.27 8.77 10.02
CA ASP A 351 16.94 10.01 9.33
C ASP A 351 18.01 10.40 8.29
N ALA A 352 17.60 11.21 7.33
CA ALA A 352 18.43 11.63 6.19
C ALA A 352 19.68 12.43 6.61
N ASP A 353 19.63 13.07 7.78
CA ASP A 353 20.73 13.85 8.39
C ASP A 353 21.58 13.02 9.37
N GLN A 354 21.29 11.73 9.53
CA GLN A 354 22.08 10.81 10.37
C GLN A 354 23.05 10.00 9.51
N ASP A 355 24.28 9.86 10.01
CA ASP A 355 25.29 9.00 9.40
C ASP A 355 24.84 7.54 9.46
N ILE A 356 24.95 6.85 8.32
CA ILE A 356 24.71 5.40 8.24
C ILE A 356 25.97 4.69 8.76
N PRO A 357 25.89 3.90 9.83
CA PRO A 357 27.05 3.21 10.38
C PRO A 357 27.46 2.05 9.46
N TRP A 358 28.78 1.84 9.37
CA TRP A 358 29.40 0.76 8.60
C TRP A 358 28.95 0.62 7.13
N PRO A 359 28.84 1.73 6.36
CA PRO A 359 28.27 1.66 5.01
C PRO A 359 29.11 0.84 4.01
N GLN A 360 30.37 0.55 4.35
CA GLN A 360 31.29 -0.23 3.52
C GLN A 360 31.60 -1.62 4.10
N GLN A 361 30.89 -2.04 5.16
CA GLN A 361 31.12 -3.35 5.77
C GLN A 361 29.86 -4.21 5.66
N PRO A 362 29.99 -5.50 5.29
CA PRO A 362 28.87 -6.41 5.35
C PRO A 362 28.43 -6.59 6.81
N ILE A 363 27.13 -6.42 7.07
CA ILE A 363 26.54 -6.71 8.38
C ILE A 363 26.28 -8.21 8.45
N GLU A 364 27.11 -8.92 9.21
CA GLU A 364 26.94 -10.34 9.44
C GLU A 364 25.94 -10.59 10.58
N TYR A 365 24.91 -11.37 10.30
CA TYR A 365 23.99 -11.87 11.30
C TYR A 365 23.97 -13.40 11.26
N SER A 366 23.82 -14.01 12.43
CA SER A 366 23.72 -15.47 12.57
C SER A 366 22.33 -15.85 13.03
N LEU A 367 21.64 -16.69 12.25
CA LEU A 367 20.38 -17.31 12.65
C LEU A 367 20.66 -18.76 13.04
N LYS A 368 20.16 -19.17 14.21
CA LYS A 368 20.25 -20.55 14.68
C LYS A 368 18.86 -21.15 14.76
N PHE A 369 18.61 -22.15 13.93
CA PHE A 369 17.35 -22.88 13.92
C PHE A 369 17.50 -24.21 14.66
N ARG A 370 16.44 -24.63 15.34
CA ARG A 370 16.30 -25.98 15.89
C ARG A 370 14.97 -26.53 15.38
N PHE A 371 15.03 -27.68 14.73
CA PHE A 371 13.86 -28.39 14.27
C PHE A 371 13.68 -29.64 15.12
N TRP A 372 12.46 -29.85 15.60
CA TRP A 372 12.01 -31.14 16.11
C TRP A 372 11.24 -31.79 14.97
N VAL A 373 11.58 -33.03 14.64
CA VAL A 373 11.02 -33.74 13.49
C VAL A 373 10.49 -35.07 13.97
N GLU A 374 9.29 -35.40 13.51
CA GLU A 374 8.69 -36.74 13.59
C GLU A 374 8.39 -37.17 12.15
N GLU A 375 8.59 -38.46 11.84
CA GLU A 375 8.19 -39.00 10.53
C GLU A 375 6.67 -38.97 10.38
N TYR A 376 6.18 -38.48 9.25
CA TYR A 376 4.75 -38.41 9.00
C TYR A 376 4.13 -39.82 8.92
N ASN A 377 3.12 -40.06 9.75
CA ASN A 377 2.32 -41.27 9.73
C ASN A 377 0.83 -40.95 9.69
N LYS A 378 0.23 -41.18 8.51
CA LYS A 378 -1.20 -40.96 8.26
C LYS A 378 -2.15 -41.74 9.18
N SER A 379 -1.68 -42.76 9.92
CA SER A 379 -2.55 -43.51 10.83
C SER A 379 -2.85 -42.74 12.12
N TYR A 380 -2.05 -41.73 12.46
CA TYR A 380 -2.26 -40.93 13.68
C TYR A 380 -1.96 -39.43 13.51
N HIS A 381 -1.34 -39.00 12.41
CA HIS A 381 -1.20 -37.59 12.07
C HIS A 381 -2.39 -37.09 11.26
N THR A 382 -3.07 -36.10 11.81
CA THR A 382 -4.15 -35.37 11.15
C THR A 382 -3.61 -34.06 10.60
N SER A 383 -3.86 -33.78 9.33
CA SER A 383 -3.54 -32.48 8.73
C SER A 383 -4.42 -31.40 9.33
N LEU A 384 -3.81 -30.28 9.71
CA LEU A 384 -4.50 -29.09 10.20
C LEU A 384 -4.45 -28.00 9.14
N ARG A 385 -5.56 -27.27 9.00
CA ARG A 385 -5.57 -26.03 8.22
C ARG A 385 -5.08 -24.88 9.09
N ARG A 386 -4.17 -24.07 8.54
CA ARG A 386 -3.76 -22.81 9.17
C ARG A 386 -4.72 -21.71 8.74
N ALA A 387 -5.37 -21.07 9.69
CA ALA A 387 -6.13 -19.84 9.50
C ALA A 387 -5.43 -18.68 10.20
N THR A 388 -5.50 -17.49 9.60
CA THR A 388 -4.87 -16.29 10.16
C THR A 388 -5.85 -15.14 10.22
N TRP A 389 -5.84 -14.41 11.32
CA TRP A 389 -6.73 -13.27 11.53
C TRP A 389 -6.03 -12.20 12.35
N GLY A 390 -6.20 -10.92 12.02
CA GLY A 390 -5.64 -9.80 12.78
C GLY A 390 -6.70 -8.79 13.21
N ILE A 391 -6.52 -8.16 14.38
CA ILE A 391 -7.35 -7.01 14.79
C ILE A 391 -7.09 -5.82 13.88
N ALA A 392 -5.83 -5.68 13.47
CA ALA A 392 -5.30 -4.53 12.77
C ALA A 392 -5.02 -4.81 11.29
N SER A 393 -4.33 -3.91 10.57
CA SER A 393 -4.24 -4.01 9.10
C SER A 393 -2.80 -3.96 8.56
N PRO A 394 -2.39 -4.95 7.73
CA PRO A 394 -3.03 -6.27 7.65
C PRO A 394 -2.99 -6.99 9.01
N VAL A 395 -2.03 -6.62 9.87
CA VAL A 395 -1.84 -7.17 11.22
C VAL A 395 -1.13 -6.23 12.21
N GLU A 396 -0.73 -5.02 11.80
CA GLU A 396 0.03 -4.07 12.62
C GLU A 396 -0.82 -2.89 13.11
N TYR A 397 -0.38 -2.21 14.16
CA TYR A 397 -0.94 -0.94 14.64
C TYR A 397 0.08 -0.17 15.48
N ASP A 398 -0.15 1.11 15.70
CA ASP A 398 0.68 1.91 16.61
C ASP A 398 0.13 1.83 18.04
N VAL A 399 0.98 1.54 19.01
CA VAL A 399 0.66 1.73 20.42
C VAL A 399 0.90 3.22 20.74
N PRO A 400 -0.12 4.01 21.09
CA PRO A 400 0.10 5.40 21.44
C PRO A 400 0.84 5.50 22.78
N LYS A 401 1.53 6.62 23.01
CA LYS A 401 1.88 7.00 24.38
C LYS A 401 0.58 7.40 25.08
N CYS A 402 0.13 6.59 26.01
CA CYS A 402 -1.19 6.75 26.62
C CYS A 402 -1.26 7.91 27.61
N ASP A 403 -2.44 8.51 27.66
CA ASP A 403 -2.93 9.37 28.74
C ASP A 403 -4.45 9.18 28.91
N HIS A 404 -5.09 9.99 29.75
CA HIS A 404 -6.53 9.90 30.03
C HIS A 404 -7.45 10.27 28.86
N GLN A 405 -6.95 10.92 27.82
CA GLN A 405 -7.72 11.41 26.67
C GLN A 405 -7.63 10.46 25.47
N VAL A 406 -6.63 9.58 25.45
CA VAL A 406 -6.43 8.63 24.34
C VAL A 406 -7.39 7.44 24.49
N LYS A 407 -8.19 7.18 23.46
CA LYS A 407 -9.11 6.03 23.42
C LYS A 407 -8.34 4.70 23.56
N GLY A 408 -8.92 3.74 24.25
CA GLY A 408 -8.30 2.43 24.50
C GLY A 408 -7.21 2.45 25.58
N CYS A 409 -6.88 3.61 26.15
CA CYS A 409 -5.89 3.71 27.23
C CYS A 409 -6.52 3.58 28.62
N SER A 410 -5.79 2.93 29.53
CA SER A 410 -6.13 2.91 30.95
C SER A 410 -4.87 2.81 31.81
N LEU A 411 -4.95 3.30 33.05
CA LEU A 411 -3.88 3.19 34.03
C LEU A 411 -4.14 1.99 34.94
N VAL A 412 -3.25 1.00 34.92
CA VAL A 412 -3.37 -0.23 35.72
C VAL A 412 -2.09 -0.41 36.52
N ASN A 413 -2.22 -0.45 37.86
CA ASN A 413 -1.10 -0.60 38.79
C ASN A 413 0.05 0.39 38.54
N GLY A 414 -0.28 1.64 38.20
CA GLY A 414 0.71 2.69 37.94
C GLY A 414 1.38 2.64 36.56
N SER A 415 1.00 1.69 35.69
CA SER A 415 1.48 1.58 34.31
C SER A 415 0.36 1.86 33.32
N TRP A 416 0.67 2.59 32.25
CA TRP A 416 -0.30 2.81 31.18
C TRP A 416 -0.37 1.59 30.28
N ILE A 417 -1.59 1.17 29.96
CA ILE A 417 -1.86 0.11 28.99
C ILE A 417 -2.76 0.64 27.88
N HIS A 418 -2.59 0.10 26.69
CA HIS A 418 -3.47 0.31 25.55
C HIS A 418 -4.11 -1.02 25.15
N THR A 419 -5.43 -1.00 25.00
CA THR A 419 -6.22 -2.17 24.63
C THR A 419 -6.94 -1.92 23.31
N ILE A 420 -6.82 -2.89 22.41
CA ILE A 420 -7.54 -2.93 21.12
C ILE A 420 -8.33 -4.23 21.02
N SER A 421 -9.37 -4.22 20.20
CA SER A 421 -10.30 -5.33 20.10
C SER A 421 -10.88 -5.50 18.70
N GLY A 422 -11.27 -6.73 18.39
CA GLY A 422 -11.99 -7.04 17.16
C GLY A 422 -12.78 -8.33 17.27
N THR A 423 -13.87 -8.39 16.50
CA THR A 423 -14.82 -9.51 16.46
C THR A 423 -14.84 -10.14 15.06
N TYR A 424 -14.97 -11.46 14.99
CA TYR A 424 -15.01 -12.23 13.74
C TYR A 424 -15.76 -13.56 13.88
N GLU A 425 -16.10 -14.20 12.77
CA GLU A 425 -16.76 -15.51 12.79
C GLU A 425 -15.72 -16.64 12.93
N GLY A 426 -16.01 -17.59 13.82
CA GLY A 426 -15.20 -18.79 14.03
C GLY A 426 -15.52 -19.90 13.03
N GLU A 427 -14.52 -20.72 12.75
CA GLU A 427 -14.61 -21.84 11.80
C GLU A 427 -13.92 -23.09 12.36
N GLY A 428 -14.57 -24.25 12.25
CA GLY A 428 -14.00 -25.56 12.61
C GLY A 428 -13.74 -25.78 14.11
N ILE A 429 -12.73 -26.59 14.40
CA ILE A 429 -12.34 -27.00 15.77
C ILE A 429 -10.87 -26.63 16.01
N LEU A 430 -10.57 -25.88 17.07
CA LEU A 430 -9.21 -25.40 17.34
C LEU A 430 -8.32 -26.49 17.93
N SER A 431 -7.18 -26.76 17.30
CA SER A 431 -6.09 -27.56 17.87
C SER A 431 -5.04 -26.69 18.56
N ALA A 432 -4.74 -25.52 17.99
CA ALA A 432 -3.82 -24.57 18.58
C ALA A 432 -4.16 -23.13 18.15
N ALA A 433 -3.85 -22.18 19.02
CA ALA A 433 -3.88 -20.76 18.72
C ALA A 433 -2.56 -20.13 19.15
N HIS A 434 -1.91 -19.45 18.21
CA HIS A 434 -0.68 -18.69 18.41
C HIS A 434 -0.97 -17.23 18.17
N PHE A 435 -0.57 -16.36 19.08
CA PHE A 435 -0.61 -14.93 18.84
C PHE A 435 0.79 -14.44 18.52
N HIS A 436 0.86 -13.49 17.59
CA HIS A 436 2.10 -12.84 17.22
C HIS A 436 1.99 -11.39 17.64
N CYS A 437 2.88 -11.01 18.56
CA CYS A 437 3.04 -9.67 19.09
C CYS A 437 4.52 -9.39 19.32
N HIS A 438 4.87 -8.12 19.45
CA HIS A 438 6.24 -7.68 19.64
C HIS A 438 6.50 -7.28 21.09
N ALA A 439 7.72 -7.53 21.53
CA ALA A 439 8.23 -7.01 22.79
C ALA A 439 8.80 -5.59 22.58
N PRO A 440 8.91 -4.78 23.64
CA PRO A 440 8.54 -5.06 25.04
C PRO A 440 7.06 -4.74 25.35
N THR A 441 6.32 -4.35 24.34
CA THR A 441 4.95 -3.82 24.41
C THR A 441 3.92 -4.88 24.74
N CYS A 442 4.03 -6.09 24.19
CA CYS A 442 2.99 -7.09 24.36
C CYS A 442 2.85 -7.54 25.83
N LEU A 443 1.64 -7.35 26.40
CA LEU A 443 1.30 -7.81 27.75
C LEU A 443 0.38 -9.02 27.71
N SER A 444 -0.66 -9.00 26.88
CA SER A 444 -1.51 -10.16 26.65
C SER A 444 -2.30 -10.08 25.34
N MET A 445 -2.72 -11.25 24.86
CA MET A 445 -3.75 -11.40 23.83
C MET A 445 -4.72 -12.49 24.27
N ALA A 446 -6.01 -12.16 24.31
CA ALA A 446 -7.08 -13.02 24.77
C ALA A 446 -8.11 -13.25 23.65
N MET A 447 -8.57 -14.50 23.50
CA MET A 447 -9.61 -14.93 22.58
C MET A 447 -10.84 -15.40 23.36
N TYR A 448 -11.99 -14.86 22.99
CA TYR A 448 -13.30 -15.17 23.57
C TYR A 448 -14.18 -15.86 22.55
N ARG A 449 -15.06 -16.76 23.00
CA ARG A 449 -16.12 -17.36 22.20
C ARG A 449 -17.48 -16.89 22.70
N CYS A 450 -18.29 -16.39 21.79
CA CYS A 450 -19.62 -15.87 22.05
C CYS A 450 -20.66 -16.61 21.20
N PRO A 451 -21.94 -16.63 21.64
CA PRO A 451 -23.03 -17.19 20.86
C PRO A 451 -23.11 -16.61 19.43
N PRO A 452 -23.66 -17.36 18.46
CA PRO A 452 -23.87 -16.86 17.11
C PRO A 452 -24.61 -15.53 17.08
N LYS A 453 -24.30 -14.65 16.12
CA LYS A 453 -24.91 -13.31 15.95
C LYS A 453 -24.60 -12.30 17.07
N THR A 454 -23.68 -12.62 17.98
CA THR A 454 -23.13 -11.64 18.93
C THR A 454 -22.45 -10.51 18.16
N LYS A 455 -22.81 -9.26 18.43
CA LYS A 455 -22.25 -8.11 17.70
C LYS A 455 -20.80 -7.81 18.10
N VAL A 456 -20.51 -7.86 19.40
CA VAL A 456 -19.20 -7.58 19.98
C VAL A 456 -18.89 -8.73 20.93
N CYS A 457 -17.83 -9.47 20.62
CA CYS A 457 -17.39 -10.57 21.46
C CYS A 457 -16.15 -10.15 22.26
N ASP A 458 -16.27 -10.19 23.59
CA ASP A 458 -15.21 -9.81 24.53
C ASP A 458 -15.41 -10.52 25.89
N ALA A 459 -14.67 -10.08 26.91
CA ALA A 459 -14.76 -10.63 28.27
C ALA A 459 -16.13 -10.47 28.94
N SER A 460 -16.96 -9.52 28.49
CA SER A 460 -18.29 -9.27 29.05
C SER A 460 -19.38 -10.14 28.41
N SER A 461 -19.17 -10.59 27.17
CA SER A 461 -20.16 -11.31 26.37
C SER A 461 -19.77 -12.75 26.04
N GLY A 462 -18.53 -13.16 26.29
CA GLY A 462 -17.98 -14.44 25.87
C GLY A 462 -17.26 -15.24 26.95
N GLU A 463 -17.04 -16.51 26.64
CA GLU A 463 -16.18 -17.42 27.39
C GLU A 463 -14.73 -17.27 26.92
N LEU A 464 -13.78 -17.12 27.85
CA LEU A 464 -12.35 -17.10 27.51
C LEU A 464 -11.91 -18.49 27.03
N LEU A 465 -11.44 -18.58 25.77
CA LEU A 465 -10.86 -19.80 25.22
C LEU A 465 -9.36 -19.88 25.43
N CYS A 466 -8.67 -18.77 25.21
CA CYS A 466 -7.21 -18.71 25.17
C CYS A 466 -6.74 -17.32 25.61
N GLU A 467 -5.75 -17.28 26.50
CA GLU A 467 -4.99 -16.07 26.78
C GLU A 467 -3.51 -16.38 26.72
N GLN A 468 -2.75 -15.62 25.94
CA GLN A 468 -1.30 -15.67 25.96
C GLN A 468 -0.74 -14.46 26.66
N ARG A 469 0.24 -14.71 27.52
CA ARG A 469 1.03 -13.70 28.21
C ARG A 469 2.50 -13.99 27.93
N PRO A 470 3.24 -13.08 27.27
CA PRO A 470 4.66 -13.27 27.06
C PRO A 470 5.40 -13.40 28.40
N VAL A 471 6.33 -14.34 28.46
CA VAL A 471 7.26 -14.53 29.57
C VAL A 471 8.59 -13.95 29.15
N TYR A 472 9.01 -12.88 29.85
CA TYR A 472 10.26 -12.20 29.60
C TYR A 472 11.39 -12.83 30.43
N GLY A 473 12.50 -13.11 29.76
CA GLY A 473 13.72 -13.59 30.41
C GLY A 473 14.28 -12.54 31.38
N ASN A 474 14.67 -12.98 32.57
CA ASN A 474 15.10 -12.12 33.67
C ASN A 474 16.35 -12.63 34.42
N ASN A 475 17.01 -13.68 33.95
CA ASN A 475 18.13 -14.30 34.64
C ASN A 475 19.19 -14.82 33.65
N SER A 476 20.20 -15.56 34.12
CA SER A 476 21.26 -16.09 33.25
C SER A 476 20.97 -17.49 32.69
N ASP A 477 19.80 -18.05 32.97
CA ASP A 477 19.46 -19.39 32.51
C ASP A 477 19.16 -19.38 31.02
N ARG A 478 19.48 -20.50 30.37
CA ARG A 478 19.21 -20.69 28.95
C ARG A 478 17.72 -20.55 28.66
N PHE A 479 17.36 -19.68 27.70
CA PHE A 479 15.97 -19.32 27.35
C PHE A 479 15.23 -18.50 28.41
N SER A 480 15.99 -17.79 29.24
CA SER A 480 15.48 -16.85 30.23
C SER A 480 16.45 -15.66 30.38
N GLU A 481 17.35 -15.46 29.41
CA GLU A 481 18.28 -14.35 29.35
C GLU A 481 17.54 -13.01 29.14
N PRO A 482 18.04 -11.87 29.65
CA PRO A 482 17.46 -10.57 29.38
C PRO A 482 17.31 -10.31 27.86
N GLY A 483 16.07 -9.99 27.45
CA GLY A 483 15.71 -9.82 26.04
C GLY A 483 15.18 -11.09 25.35
N TYR A 484 15.25 -12.25 25.99
CA TYR A 484 14.54 -13.45 25.54
C TYR A 484 13.04 -13.31 25.86
N ILE A 485 12.18 -13.72 24.92
CA ILE A 485 10.73 -13.72 25.11
C ILE A 485 10.21 -15.10 24.74
N PHE A 486 9.47 -15.71 25.65
CA PHE A 486 8.72 -16.93 25.41
C PHE A 486 7.22 -16.62 25.37
N GLN A 487 6.57 -16.94 24.26
CA GLN A 487 5.13 -16.78 24.09
C GLN A 487 4.49 -18.16 23.93
N PRO A 488 3.99 -18.77 25.01
CA PRO A 488 3.42 -20.11 24.95
C PRO A 488 2.13 -20.11 24.12
N PRO A 489 1.96 -21.05 23.17
CA PRO A 489 0.70 -21.20 22.47
C PRO A 489 -0.41 -21.73 23.38
N CYS A 490 -1.65 -21.47 23.00
CA CYS A 490 -2.77 -22.24 23.54
C CYS A 490 -2.86 -23.53 22.74
N LEU A 491 -2.80 -24.65 23.44
CA LEU A 491 -2.85 -25.99 22.88
C LEU A 491 -4.04 -26.74 23.46
N TRP A 492 -4.78 -27.40 22.58
CA TRP A 492 -5.88 -28.28 22.95
C TRP A 492 -5.64 -29.68 22.41
N GLY A 493 -6.04 -30.69 23.17
CA GLY A 493 -5.74 -32.09 22.86
C GLY A 493 -6.29 -33.05 23.91
N SER A 494 -5.58 -34.17 24.08
CA SER A 494 -6.01 -35.24 24.97
C SER A 494 -5.75 -34.90 26.44
N PRO A 495 -6.72 -35.16 27.35
CA PRO A 495 -6.52 -35.04 28.79
C PRO A 495 -5.37 -35.90 29.35
N GLU A 496 -4.96 -36.95 28.64
CA GLU A 496 -3.81 -37.79 29.03
C GLU A 496 -2.49 -37.01 29.07
N PHE A 497 -2.39 -35.93 28.29
CA PHE A 497 -1.26 -35.01 28.28
C PHE A 497 -1.52 -33.75 29.10
N GLY A 498 -2.61 -33.73 29.90
CA GLY A 498 -3.04 -32.58 30.69
C GLY A 498 -3.65 -31.44 29.87
N LEU A 499 -4.08 -31.71 28.63
CA LEU A 499 -4.69 -30.71 27.75
C LEU A 499 -6.21 -30.71 27.85
N ALA A 500 -6.81 -29.53 27.68
CA ALA A 500 -8.25 -29.41 27.47
C ALA A 500 -8.63 -29.91 26.07
N PRO A 501 -9.83 -30.49 25.88
CA PRO A 501 -10.29 -30.94 24.57
C PRO A 501 -10.37 -29.78 23.56
N PRO A 502 -10.10 -30.03 22.27
CA PRO A 502 -10.25 -29.05 21.18
C PRO A 502 -11.64 -28.38 21.18
N PRO A 503 -11.75 -27.04 21.34
CA PRO A 503 -13.02 -26.36 21.34
C PRO A 503 -13.54 -26.19 19.90
N SER A 504 -14.80 -26.54 19.68
CA SER A 504 -15.51 -26.15 18.45
C SER A 504 -15.81 -24.65 18.47
N VAL A 505 -15.47 -23.99 17.37
CA VAL A 505 -15.71 -22.55 17.15
C VAL A 505 -16.49 -22.28 15.86
N GLY A 506 -16.73 -23.32 15.04
CA GLY A 506 -17.59 -23.22 13.86
C GLY A 506 -18.99 -22.70 14.18
N GLY A 507 -19.39 -21.63 13.51
CA GLY A 507 -20.70 -20.99 13.69
C GLY A 507 -20.83 -20.13 14.94
N TYR A 508 -19.78 -20.00 15.75
CA TYR A 508 -19.71 -19.06 16.86
C TYR A 508 -19.06 -17.75 16.44
N VAL A 509 -19.32 -16.70 17.21
CA VAL A 509 -18.58 -15.44 17.07
C VAL A 509 -17.36 -15.49 17.99
N LEU A 510 -16.20 -15.16 17.46
CA LEU A 510 -14.96 -15.02 18.21
C LEU A 510 -14.63 -13.54 18.45
N GLY A 511 -14.10 -13.29 19.63
CA GLY A 511 -13.65 -11.98 20.08
C GLY A 511 -12.18 -12.02 20.38
N THR A 512 -11.44 -10.95 20.10
CA THR A 512 -10.05 -10.85 20.54
C THR A 512 -9.74 -9.50 21.09
N VAL A 513 -9.07 -9.53 22.23
CA VAL A 513 -8.61 -8.35 22.96
C VAL A 513 -7.10 -8.46 23.10
N LYS A 514 -6.39 -7.43 22.65
CA LYS A 514 -4.96 -7.31 22.83
C LYS A 514 -4.66 -6.17 23.78
N THR A 515 -3.76 -6.40 24.73
CA THR A 515 -3.29 -5.40 25.68
C THR A 515 -1.79 -5.22 25.55
N SER A 516 -1.35 -3.96 25.44
CA SER A 516 0.06 -3.59 25.34
C SER A 516 0.44 -2.56 26.40
N ASN A 517 1.70 -2.58 26.83
CA ASN A 517 2.31 -1.52 27.62
C ASN A 517 2.37 -0.28 26.74
N ALA A 518 1.77 0.81 27.22
CA ALA A 518 1.64 2.07 26.52
C ALA A 518 2.17 3.24 27.34
N SER A 519 3.03 2.94 28.32
CA SER A 519 3.80 3.94 29.07
C SER A 519 4.74 4.72 28.15
N TYR A 520 5.16 4.07 27.06
CA TYR A 520 5.83 4.66 25.91
C TYR A 520 5.00 4.35 24.66
N GLY A 521 5.19 5.15 23.61
CA GLY A 521 4.58 4.85 22.31
C GLY A 521 5.44 3.86 21.53
N HIS A 522 4.84 3.14 20.59
CA HIS A 522 5.53 2.17 19.74
C HIS A 522 4.86 2.08 18.37
N HIS A 523 5.64 1.97 17.30
CA HIS A 523 5.11 1.75 15.95
C HIS A 523 5.13 0.27 15.55
N GLY A 524 4.24 -0.11 14.62
CA GLY A 524 4.31 -1.41 13.95
C GLY A 524 4.07 -2.63 14.82
N GLU A 525 3.40 -2.45 15.97
CA GLU A 525 3.11 -3.53 16.90
C GLU A 525 2.06 -4.48 16.28
N MET A 526 2.17 -5.78 16.54
CA MET A 526 1.39 -6.80 15.82
C MET A 526 0.24 -7.35 16.65
N ALA A 527 -0.97 -7.41 16.07
CA ALA A 527 -2.15 -7.99 16.68
C ALA A 527 -2.67 -9.15 15.83
N TRP A 528 -1.84 -10.18 15.67
CA TRP A 528 -2.06 -11.27 14.74
C TRP A 528 -2.32 -12.60 15.43
N GLN A 529 -3.26 -13.38 14.91
CA GLN A 529 -3.59 -14.71 15.36
C GLN A 529 -3.34 -15.72 14.26
N GLN A 530 -2.70 -16.81 14.63
CA GLN A 530 -2.40 -17.94 13.79
C GLN A 530 -3.02 -19.17 14.45
N MET A 531 -4.15 -19.61 13.89
CA MET A 531 -4.95 -20.71 14.39
C MET A 531 -4.69 -21.96 13.55
N TYR A 532 -4.67 -23.12 14.21
CA TYR A 532 -4.57 -24.42 13.57
C TYR A 532 -5.86 -25.17 13.86
N ILE A 533 -6.58 -25.50 12.79
CA ILE A 533 -7.99 -25.88 12.83
C ILE A 533 -8.15 -27.27 12.19
N PHE A 534 -8.94 -28.13 12.82
CA PHE A 534 -9.51 -29.30 12.17
C PHE A 534 -10.71 -28.85 11.34
N ASP A 535 -10.76 -29.23 10.07
CA ASP A 535 -11.94 -29.00 9.24
C ASP A 535 -13.13 -29.79 9.84
N ASP A 536 -14.30 -29.15 9.90
CA ASP A 536 -15.50 -29.79 10.41
C ASP A 536 -15.95 -30.86 9.40
N PRO A 537 -16.09 -32.15 9.79
CA PRO A 537 -16.59 -33.19 8.90
C PRO A 537 -17.98 -32.90 8.30
N GLY A 538 -18.70 -31.89 8.79
CA GLY A 538 -20.01 -31.46 8.31
C GLY A 538 -20.08 -30.14 7.55
N SER A 539 -18.98 -29.39 7.36
CA SER A 539 -19.02 -28.10 6.65
C SER A 539 -18.63 -28.26 5.18
N GLU A 540 -19.61 -28.22 4.26
CA GLU A 540 -19.32 -27.95 2.85
C GLU A 540 -18.64 -26.58 2.74
N SER A 541 -17.36 -26.59 2.35
CA SER A 541 -16.54 -25.41 2.19
C SER A 541 -17.01 -24.57 1.00
N TYR A 542 -17.44 -23.34 1.27
CA TYR A 542 -17.54 -22.29 0.25
C TYR A 542 -16.15 -21.68 0.06
N ILE A 543 -15.53 -21.98 -1.09
CA ILE A 543 -14.38 -21.26 -1.65
C ILE A 543 -14.87 -19.98 -2.33
#